data_AF-X8HJK5-F1
#
_entry.id   AF-X8HJK5-F1
#
_cell.length_a   1.000
_cell.length_b   1.000
_cell.length_c   1.000
_cell.angle_alpha   90.00
_cell.angle_beta   90.00
_cell.angle_gamma   90.00
#
_symmetry.space_group_name_H-M   'P 1'
#
loop_
_entity.id
_entity.type
_entity.pdbx_description
1 polymer ?
#
loop_
_entity_poly.entity_id
_entity_poly.type
_entity_poly.pdbx_seq_one_letter_code
_entity_poly.pdbx_strand_id
1 'polypeptide(L)'
;MSTKIYCEHCDTEIKDGEEFFEACMGQFFCKDCVKESNVTYYSVDSEPIGSEDEVNVYYNHKQLKEELEHKIKWCEDWIKIYKDDNTKAGKLILNFYKEKKRISEEQLKEYFE
;
A
#
# COMPACT_ATOMS: atom_id res chain seq x y z
N MET A 1 -1.58 21.14 5.05
CA MET A 1 -1.19 21.84 3.79
C MET A 1 -1.01 20.72 2.80
N SER A 2 -1.88 20.56 1.80
CA SER A 2 -1.82 19.39 0.91
C SER A 2 -0.48 19.34 0.18
N THR A 3 0.34 18.34 0.52
CA THR A 3 1.60 18.06 -0.14
C THR A 3 1.28 17.50 -1.53
N LYS A 4 1.95 18.04 -2.55
CA LYS A 4 1.79 17.57 -3.93
C LYS A 4 2.40 16.18 -4.08
N ILE A 5 1.78 15.32 -4.89
CA ILE A 5 2.32 14.00 -5.22
C ILE A 5 3.23 14.15 -6.44
N TYR A 6 4.42 13.56 -6.37
CA TYR A 6 5.39 13.59 -7.45
C TYR A 6 5.75 12.17 -7.87
N CYS A 7 6.06 11.99 -9.15
CA CYS A 7 6.63 10.75 -9.63
C CYS A 7 8.08 10.61 -9.17
N GLU A 8 8.40 9.54 -8.44
CA GLU A 8 9.74 9.21 -7.93
C GLU A 8 10.79 8.98 -9.05
N HIS A 9 10.36 8.77 -10.31
CA HIS A 9 11.29 8.55 -11.42
C HIS A 9 11.64 9.82 -12.19
N CYS A 10 10.69 10.76 -12.36
CA CYS A 10 10.85 11.91 -13.25
C CYS A 10 10.53 13.26 -12.60
N ASP A 11 10.27 13.28 -11.29
CA ASP A 11 9.92 14.46 -10.47
C ASP A 11 8.71 15.25 -10.98
N THR A 12 7.94 14.68 -11.91
CA THR A 12 6.75 15.34 -12.45
C THR A 12 5.63 15.29 -11.41
N GLU A 13 5.01 16.44 -11.15
CA GLU A 13 3.82 16.54 -10.31
C GLU A 13 2.67 15.74 -10.94
N ILE A 14 2.12 14.80 -10.17
CA ILE A 14 0.94 14.02 -10.55
C ILE A 14 -0.29 14.84 -10.16
N LYS A 15 -1.07 15.25 -11.15
CA LYS A 15 -2.26 16.08 -10.97
C LYS A 15 -3.47 15.22 -10.63
N ASP A 16 -4.44 15.85 -9.97
CA ASP A 16 -5.73 15.20 -9.73
C ASP A 16 -6.42 14.85 -11.06
N GLY A 17 -6.88 13.60 -11.17
CA GLY A 17 -7.45 13.03 -12.39
C GLY A 17 -6.46 12.32 -13.32
N GLU A 18 -5.16 12.31 -13.01
CA GLU A 18 -4.16 11.50 -13.72
C GLU A 18 -4.10 10.07 -13.14
N GLU A 19 -3.82 9.10 -14.01
CA GLU A 19 -3.55 7.71 -13.61
C GLU A 19 -2.12 7.59 -13.08
N PHE A 20 -1.98 6.97 -11.90
CA PHE A 20 -0.68 6.74 -11.27
C PHE A 20 -0.67 5.44 -10.46
N PHE A 21 0.55 5.01 -10.12
CA PHE A 21 0.83 3.69 -9.58
C PHE A 21 1.66 3.81 -8.32
N GLU A 22 1.35 3.00 -7.32
CA GLU A 22 2.14 2.84 -6.11
C GLU A 22 2.84 1.48 -6.15
N ALA A 23 4.15 1.47 -6.43
CA ALA A 23 4.94 0.25 -6.54
C ALA A 23 5.38 -0.28 -5.17
N CYS A 24 5.52 0.62 -4.19
CA CYS A 24 5.78 0.33 -2.79
C CYS A 24 5.08 1.39 -1.96
N MET A 25 4.74 1.09 -0.71
CA MET A 25 4.06 2.04 0.19
C MET A 25 4.79 3.39 0.22
N GLY A 26 4.13 4.45 -0.26
CA GLY A 26 4.68 5.81 -0.31
C GLY A 26 5.47 6.18 -1.56
N GLN A 27 5.67 5.26 -2.50
CA GLN A 27 6.43 5.50 -3.73
C GLN A 27 5.49 5.54 -4.94
N PHE A 28 5.32 6.74 -5.50
CA PHE A 28 4.37 6.99 -6.59
C PHE A 28 5.07 7.16 -7.93
N PHE A 29 4.46 6.63 -8.98
CA PHE A 29 4.98 6.70 -10.34
C PHE A 29 3.86 7.09 -11.32
N CYS A 30 4.17 8.00 -12.25
CA CYS A 30 3.23 8.36 -13.31
C CYS A 30 3.13 7.25 -14.36
N LYS A 31 2.03 7.24 -15.11
CA LYS A 31 1.79 6.28 -16.20
C LYS A 31 2.93 6.14 -17.20
N ASP A 32 3.58 7.23 -17.57
CA ASP A 32 4.64 7.20 -18.57
C ASP A 32 5.93 6.52 -18.05
N CYS A 33 6.12 6.47 -16.72
CA CYS A 33 7.30 5.88 -16.09
C CYS A 33 7.09 4.42 -15.66
N VAL A 34 5.84 3.98 -15.55
CA VAL A 34 5.51 2.62 -15.11
C VAL A 34 5.54 1.68 -16.30
N LYS A 35 6.30 0.60 -16.17
CA LYS A 35 6.33 -0.50 -17.13
C LYS A 35 5.66 -1.70 -16.50
N GLU A 36 4.70 -2.27 -17.20
CA GLU A 36 4.03 -3.49 -16.79
C GLU A 36 5.00 -4.68 -16.83
N SER A 37 5.09 -5.44 -15.75
CA SER A 37 5.84 -6.70 -15.67
C SER A 37 4.97 -7.78 -15.01
N ASN A 38 5.03 -9.01 -15.53
CA ASN A 38 4.23 -10.13 -15.03
C ASN A 38 4.78 -10.67 -13.70
N VAL A 39 3.87 -10.98 -12.79
CA VAL A 39 4.15 -11.59 -11.48
C VAL A 39 4.17 -13.11 -11.54
N THR A 40 5.09 -13.72 -10.81
CA THR A 40 5.24 -15.18 -10.65
C THR A 40 4.97 -15.59 -9.20
N TYR A 41 4.15 -16.63 -8.99
CA TYR A 41 3.90 -17.20 -7.66
C TYR A 41 4.59 -18.58 -7.51
N TYR A 42 4.93 -18.94 -6.27
CA TYR A 42 5.63 -20.18 -5.95
C TYR A 42 4.81 -21.07 -5.01
N SER A 43 4.92 -22.39 -5.19
CA SER A 43 4.29 -23.39 -4.32
C SER A 43 5.21 -24.61 -4.10
N VAL A 44 5.02 -25.30 -2.98
CA VAL A 44 5.58 -26.63 -2.70
C VAL A 44 4.41 -27.52 -2.30
N ASP A 45 4.27 -28.69 -2.92
CA ASP A 45 3.15 -29.63 -2.71
C ASP A 45 1.75 -29.01 -2.87
N SER A 46 1.61 -28.04 -3.78
CA SER A 46 0.37 -27.26 -3.99
C SER A 46 -0.02 -26.29 -2.86
N GLU A 47 0.80 -26.17 -1.81
CA GLU A 47 0.66 -25.10 -0.81
C GLU A 47 1.28 -23.82 -1.39
N PRO A 48 0.50 -22.73 -1.53
CA PRO A 48 1.02 -21.46 -1.99
C PRO A 48 1.99 -20.89 -0.94
N ILE A 49 3.23 -20.65 -1.36
CA ILE A 49 4.27 -20.00 -0.54
C ILE A 49 4.08 -18.48 -0.58
N GLY A 50 3.47 -17.96 -1.64
CA GLY A 50 3.11 -16.56 -1.82
C GLY A 50 3.00 -16.18 -3.30
N SER A 51 2.28 -15.09 -3.58
CA SER A 51 2.23 -14.39 -4.86
C SER A 51 2.77 -12.96 -4.69
N GLU A 52 3.41 -12.41 -5.72
CA GLU A 52 3.71 -10.97 -5.75
C GLU A 52 2.40 -10.21 -6.03
N ASP A 53 1.59 -9.89 -5.03
CA ASP A 53 0.85 -8.62 -5.20
C ASP A 53 1.90 -7.50 -5.23
N GLU A 54 1.60 -6.32 -5.80
CA GLU A 54 2.06 -5.01 -5.28
C GLU A 54 2.07 -3.85 -6.31
N VAL A 55 1.02 -3.68 -7.14
CA VAL A 55 0.79 -2.35 -7.75
C VAL A 55 -0.64 -1.92 -7.50
N ASN A 56 -0.82 -0.98 -6.58
CA ASN A 56 -2.12 -0.30 -6.43
C ASN A 56 -2.26 0.74 -7.55
N VAL A 57 -3.40 0.72 -8.25
CA VAL A 57 -3.73 1.67 -9.31
C VAL A 57 -4.78 2.65 -8.76
N TYR A 58 -4.51 3.94 -8.90
CA TYR A 58 -5.43 5.00 -8.47
C TYR A 58 -5.74 5.93 -9.65
N TYR A 59 -7.00 6.37 -9.74
CA TYR A 59 -7.50 7.22 -10.84
C TYR A 59 -7.76 8.67 -10.40
N ASN A 60 -7.67 8.97 -9.10
CA ASN A 60 -7.79 10.31 -8.53
C ASN A 60 -7.37 10.32 -7.04
N HIS A 61 -7.17 11.51 -6.49
CA HIS A 61 -6.75 11.68 -5.10
C HIS A 61 -7.83 11.25 -4.09
N LYS A 62 -9.11 11.38 -4.45
CA LYS A 62 -10.22 10.93 -3.60
C LYS A 62 -10.19 9.40 -3.41
N GLN A 63 -9.95 8.65 -4.47
CA GLN A 63 -9.83 7.19 -4.42
C GLN A 63 -8.63 6.77 -3.56
N LEU A 64 -7.48 7.44 -3.69
CA LEU A 64 -6.33 7.20 -2.82
C LEU A 64 -6.69 7.42 -1.35
N LYS A 65 -7.37 8.52 -1.03
CA LYS A 65 -7.81 8.81 0.35
C LYS A 65 -8.75 7.72 0.89
N GLU A 66 -9.78 7.37 0.14
CA GLU A 66 -10.74 6.32 0.52
C GLU A 66 -10.04 4.97 0.75
N GLU A 67 -9.06 4.63 -0.10
CA GLU A 67 -8.29 3.40 0.04
C GLU A 67 -7.36 3.41 1.26
N LEU A 68 -6.73 4.55 1.58
CA LEU A 68 -5.92 4.69 2.80
C LEU A 68 -6.78 4.53 4.05
N GLU A 69 -7.94 5.18 4.10
CA GLU A 69 -8.90 5.04 5.20
C GLU A 69 -9.38 3.58 5.35
N HIS A 70 -9.66 2.91 4.23
CA HIS A 70 -10.03 1.50 4.21
C HIS A 70 -8.90 0.59 4.70
N LYS A 71 -7.66 0.79 4.23
CA LYS A 71 -6.46 0.05 4.65
C LYS A 71 -6.20 0.19 6.14
N ILE A 72 -6.34 1.40 6.69
CA ILE A 72 -6.18 1.63 8.14
C ILE A 72 -7.19 0.78 8.92
N LYS A 73 -8.48 0.86 8.56
CA LYS A 73 -9.54 0.09 9.23
C LYS A 73 -9.32 -1.43 9.11
N TRP A 74 -8.91 -1.89 7.93
CA TRP A 74 -8.59 -3.29 7.71
C TRP A 74 -7.43 -3.77 8.59
N CYS A 75 -6.37 -2.97 8.70
CA CYS A 75 -5.25 -3.27 9.60
C CYS A 75 -5.68 -3.28 11.08
N GLU A 76 -6.57 -2.38 11.50
CA GLU A 76 -7.11 -2.39 12.87
C GLU A 76 -7.84 -3.69 13.22
N ASP A 77 -8.64 -4.21 12.30
CA ASP A 77 -9.38 -5.44 12.52
C ASP A 77 -8.43 -6.65 12.62
N TRP A 78 -7.39 -6.72 11.79
CA TRP A 78 -6.35 -7.75 11.92
C TRP A 78 -5.51 -7.62 13.19
N ILE A 79 -5.16 -6.39 13.59
CA ILE A 79 -4.47 -6.14 14.86
C ILE A 79 -5.30 -6.67 16.03
N LYS A 80 -6.63 -6.46 16.03
CA LYS A 80 -7.52 -6.99 17.08
C LYS A 80 -7.51 -8.51 17.13
N ILE A 81 -7.52 -9.17 15.96
CA ILE A 81 -7.51 -10.64 15.85
C ILE A 81 -6.21 -11.22 16.43
N TYR A 82 -5.07 -10.64 16.07
CA TYR A 82 -3.76 -11.18 16.44
C TYR A 82 -3.17 -10.62 17.74
N LYS A 83 -3.83 -9.67 18.42
CA LYS A 83 -3.26 -9.02 19.63
C LYS A 83 -2.93 -10.01 20.74
N ASP A 84 -3.73 -11.08 20.87
CA ASP A 84 -3.62 -12.08 21.93
C ASP A 84 -2.93 -13.37 21.44
N ASP A 85 -2.55 -13.43 20.16
CA ASP A 85 -1.83 -14.56 19.59
C ASP A 85 -0.34 -14.49 20.00
N ASN A 86 0.02 -15.36 20.94
CA ASN A 86 1.37 -15.43 21.50
C ASN A 86 2.34 -16.31 20.70
N THR A 87 1.88 -16.93 19.62
CA THR A 87 2.76 -17.69 18.73
C THR A 87 3.76 -16.78 18.03
N LYS A 88 4.88 -17.36 17.57
CA LYS A 88 5.87 -16.61 16.78
C LYS A 88 5.25 -16.05 15.50
N ALA A 89 4.37 -16.82 14.85
CA ALA A 89 3.66 -16.38 13.65
C ALA A 89 2.69 -15.22 13.95
N GLY A 90 1.86 -15.34 14.99
CA GLY A 90 0.93 -14.30 15.41
C GLY A 90 1.61 -12.96 15.71
N LYS A 91 2.77 -13.00 16.40
CA LYS A 91 3.56 -11.78 16.67
C LYS A 91 4.13 -11.12 15.42
N LEU A 92 4.59 -11.91 14.45
CA LEU A 92 5.07 -11.41 13.16
C LEU A 92 3.95 -10.73 12.39
N ILE A 93 2.79 -11.40 12.31
CA ILE A 93 1.60 -10.88 11.63
C ILE A 93 1.09 -9.59 12.32
N LEU A 94 1.05 -9.57 13.65
CA LEU A 94 0.66 -8.39 14.42
C LEU A 94 1.58 -7.19 14.13
N ASN A 95 2.90 -7.40 14.07
CA ASN A 95 3.85 -6.33 13.76
C ASN A 95 3.71 -5.85 12.31
N PHE A 96 3.48 -6.77 11.37
CA PHE A 96 3.23 -6.42 9.97
C PHE A 96 2.03 -5.47 9.83
N TYR A 97 0.88 -5.80 10.44
CA TYR A 97 -0.30 -4.95 10.35
C TYR A 97 -0.17 -3.62 11.11
N LYS A 98 0.60 -3.59 12.22
CA LYS A 98 0.92 -2.33 12.92
C LYS A 98 1.73 -1.39 12.03
N GLU A 99 2.75 -1.90 11.38
CA GLU A 99 3.62 -1.09 10.51
C GLU A 99 2.87 -0.63 9.26
N LYS A 100 2.10 -1.51 8.63
CA LYS A 100 1.25 -1.17 7.49
C LYS A 100 0.23 -0.08 7.84
N LYS A 101 -0.40 -0.18 9.02
CA LYS A 101 -1.29 0.87 9.53
C LYS A 101 -0.56 2.20 9.70
N ARG A 102 0.61 2.21 10.36
CA ARG A 102 1.41 3.43 10.61
C ARG A 102 1.72 4.17 9.31
N ILE A 103 2.17 3.44 8.29
CA ILE A 103 2.51 4.02 6.99
C ILE A 103 1.28 4.63 6.33
N SER A 104 0.13 3.94 6.34
CA SER A 104 -1.10 4.49 5.77
C SER A 104 -1.60 5.74 6.52
N GLU A 105 -1.45 5.81 7.84
CA GLU A 105 -1.75 7.00 8.63
C GLU A 105 -0.82 8.18 8.29
N GLU A 106 0.47 7.93 8.09
CA GLU A 106 1.45 8.94 7.67
C GLU A 106 1.14 9.50 6.29
N GLN A 107 0.82 8.65 5.31
CA GLN A 107 0.40 9.06 3.98
C GLN A 107 -0.89 9.89 4.02
N LEU A 108 -1.88 9.48 4.83
CA LEU A 108 -3.13 10.22 4.97
C LEU A 108 -2.87 11.65 5.45
N LYS A 109 -2.01 11.78 6.47
CA LYS A 109 -1.63 13.07 7.05
C LYS A 109 -0.81 13.92 6.09
N GLU A 110 0.16 13.33 5.40
CA GLU A 110 1.06 14.06 4.50
C GLU A 110 0.32 14.67 3.29
N TYR A 111 -0.59 13.91 2.69
CA TYR A 111 -1.25 14.32 1.45
C TYR A 111 -2.58 15.03 1.67
N PHE A 112 -3.29 14.76 2.77
CA PHE A 112 -4.69 15.17 2.96
C PHE A 112 -4.99 16.01 4.22
N GLU A 113 -4.00 16.35 5.06
CA GLU A 113 -4.14 17.21 6.26
C GLU A 113 -3.18 18.43 6.23
#